data_AF-A0A1E4GGP6-F1
#
_entry.id   AF-A0A1E4GGP6-F1
#
_cell.length_a   1.000
_cell.length_b   1.000
_cell.length_c   1.000
_cell.angle_alpha   90.00
_cell.angle_beta   90.00
_cell.angle_gamma   90.00
#
_symmetry.space_group_name_H-M   'P 1'
#
loop_
_entity.id
_entity.type
_entity.pdbx_description
1 polymer ?
#
loop_
_entity_poly.entity_id
_entity_poly.type
_entity_poly.pdbx_seq_one_letter_code
_entity_poly.pdbx_strand_id
1 'polypeptide(L)'
;MNIALIVLFSIQACVFLIFILLAFRWLLALRADAVSRSGMTFPGFGATLEAFQSGLADARYAGQRLGIAGCTIILLASAMLAPLLM
;
A
#
# COMPACT_ATOMS: atom_id res chain seq x y z
N MET A 1 -1.34 -15.26 -27.74
CA MET A 1 -1.29 -14.32 -26.59
C MET A 1 -0.54 -13.08 -27.05
N ASN A 2 -1.19 -11.92 -27.02
CA ASN A 2 -0.64 -10.69 -27.59
C ASN A 2 0.57 -10.22 -26.77
N ILE A 3 1.72 -9.93 -27.40
CA ILE A 3 2.97 -9.56 -26.69
C ILE A 3 2.74 -8.32 -25.80
N ALA A 4 1.88 -7.40 -26.23
CA ALA A 4 1.48 -6.22 -25.46
C ALA A 4 0.82 -6.58 -24.11
N LEU A 5 -0.03 -7.61 -24.07
CA LEU A 5 -0.69 -8.06 -22.83
C LEU A 5 0.32 -8.71 -21.87
N ILE A 6 1.31 -9.45 -22.38
CA ILE A 6 2.37 -10.05 -21.56
C ILE A 6 3.22 -8.95 -20.90
N VAL A 7 3.58 -7.91 -21.66
CA VAL A 7 4.33 -6.76 -21.13
C VAL A 7 3.49 -6.00 -20.10
N LEU A 8 2.21 -5.73 -20.38
CA LEU A 8 1.30 -5.04 -19.47
C LEU A 8 1.18 -5.77 -18.12
N PHE A 9 0.90 -7.08 -18.15
CA PHE A 9 0.76 -7.87 -16.92
C PHE A 9 2.08 -8.02 -16.15
N SER A 10 3.21 -8.05 -16.86
CA SER A 10 4.53 -8.06 -16.20
C SER A 10 4.78 -6.76 -15.45
N ILE A 11 4.49 -5.61 -16.06
CA ILE A 11 4.57 -4.29 -15.39
C ILE A 11 3.60 -4.25 -14.20
N GLN A 12 2.36 -4.70 -14.38
CA GLN A 12 1.36 -4.73 -13.32
C GLN A 12 1.81 -5.58 -12.13
N ALA A 13 2.41 -6.76 -12.38
CA ALA A 13 2.95 -7.62 -11.34
C ALA A 13 4.08 -6.93 -10.57
N CYS A 14 5.02 -6.25 -11.25
CA CYS A 14 6.09 -5.49 -10.60
C CYS A 14 5.53 -4.36 -9.72
N VAL A 15 4.57 -3.57 -10.24
CA VAL A 15 3.94 -2.49 -9.48
C VAL A 15 3.19 -3.04 -8.26
N PHE A 16 2.52 -4.19 -8.40
CA PHE A 16 1.83 -4.84 -7.30
C PHE A 16 2.79 -5.32 -6.20
N LEU A 17 3.96 -5.85 -6.57
CA LEU A 17 5.00 -6.20 -5.58
C LEU A 17 5.51 -4.97 -4.83
N ILE A 18 5.76 -3.86 -5.53
CA ILE A 18 6.17 -2.59 -4.92
C ILE A 18 5.07 -2.09 -3.96
N PHE A 19 3.81 -2.14 -4.39
CA PHE A 19 2.65 -1.79 -3.57
C PHE A 19 2.62 -2.61 -2.28
N ILE A 20 2.77 -3.93 -2.37
CA ILE A 20 2.78 -4.84 -1.23
C ILE A 20 3.90 -4.45 -0.25
N LEU A 21 5.12 -4.24 -0.74
CA LEU A 21 6.26 -3.87 0.10
C LEU A 21 6.03 -2.54 0.82
N LEU A 22 5.48 -1.54 0.12
CA LEU A 22 5.13 -0.25 0.72
C LEU A 22 4.01 -0.39 1.76
N ALA A 23 2.97 -1.17 1.46
CA ALA A 23 1.84 -1.41 2.35
C ALA A 23 2.29 -2.11 3.63
N PHE A 24 3.07 -3.20 3.53
CA PHE A 24 3.61 -3.89 4.70
C PHE A 24 4.56 -3.00 5.50
N ARG A 25 5.41 -2.21 4.84
CA ARG A 25 6.29 -1.28 5.54
C ARG A 25 5.52 -0.21 6.31
N TRP A 26 4.44 0.31 5.72
CA TRP A 26 3.54 1.25 6.39
C TRP A 26 2.82 0.60 7.58
N LEU A 27 2.27 -0.61 7.40
CA LEU A 27 1.62 -1.37 8.48
C LEU A 27 2.58 -1.69 9.64
N LEU A 28 3.81 -2.10 9.34
CA LEU A 28 4.82 -2.38 10.37
C LEU A 28 5.25 -1.11 11.11
N ALA A 29 5.37 0.03 10.42
CA ALA A 29 5.64 1.31 11.06
C ALA A 29 4.52 1.70 12.04
N LEU A 30 3.25 1.54 11.62
CA LEU A 30 2.10 1.80 12.50
C LEU A 30 2.07 0.86 13.71
N ARG A 31 2.41 -0.41 13.52
CA ARG A 31 2.52 -1.36 14.63
C ARG A 31 3.62 -0.97 15.60
N ALA A 32 4.79 -0.57 15.09
CA ALA A 32 5.90 -0.13 15.94
C ALA A 32 5.51 1.11 16.76
N ASP A 33 4.82 2.08 16.16
CA ASP A 33 4.29 3.24 16.87
C ASP A 33 3.27 2.83 17.94
N ALA A 34 2.30 1.96 17.60
CA ALA A 34 1.29 1.48 18.54
C ALA A 34 1.90 0.71 19.73
N VAL A 35 2.91 -0.13 19.47
CA VAL A 35 3.65 -0.86 20.52
C VAL A 35 4.44 0.12 21.39
N SER A 36 5.12 1.11 20.80
CA SER A 36 5.87 2.13 21.55
C SER A 36 4.99 2.97 22.47
N ARG A 37 3.75 3.28 22.04
CA ARG A 37 2.79 4.09 22.82
C ARG A 37 2.03 3.29 23.87
N SER A 38 1.66 2.05 23.56
CA SER A 38 0.87 1.20 24.47
C SER A 38 1.72 0.40 25.47
N GLY A 39 3.01 0.22 25.20
CA GLY A 39 3.89 -0.66 25.98
C GLY A 39 3.53 -2.15 25.88
N MET A 40 2.55 -2.52 25.05
CA MET A 40 2.05 -3.88 24.88
C MET A 40 2.48 -4.44 23.52
N THR A 41 2.96 -5.69 23.51
CA THR A 41 3.36 -6.41 22.28
C THR A 41 2.17 -6.64 21.32
N PHE A 42 0.96 -6.69 21.88
CA PHE A 42 -0.31 -6.70 21.17
C PHE A 42 -1.19 -5.55 21.72
N PRO A 43 -1.13 -4.35 21.11
CA PRO A 43 -2.07 -3.30 21.44
C PRO A 43 -3.49 -3.80 21.14
N GLY A 44 -4.45 -3.52 22.03
CA GLY A 44 -5.86 -3.85 21.78
C GLY A 44 -6.37 -3.23 20.48
N PHE A 45 -7.48 -3.75 19.95
CA PHE A 45 -8.09 -3.28 18.69
C PHE A 45 -8.26 -1.76 18.62
N GLY A 46 -8.66 -1.11 19.73
CA GLY A 46 -8.82 0.35 19.82
C GLY A 46 -7.52 1.12 19.61
N ALA A 47 -6.43 0.74 20.28
CA ALA A 47 -5.11 1.36 20.14
C ALA A 47 -4.52 1.13 18.73
N THR A 48 -4.86 0.01 18.10
CA THR A 48 -4.48 -0.26 16.71
C THR A 48 -5.22 0.66 15.73
N LEU A 49 -6.52 0.88 15.95
CA LEU A 49 -7.37 1.77 15.14
C LEU A 49 -6.97 3.25 15.29
N GLU A 50 -6.64 3.67 16.51
CA GLU A 50 -6.15 5.02 16.80
C GLU A 50 -4.78 5.27 16.16
N ALA A 51 -3.87 4.29 16.26
CA ALA A 51 -2.59 4.35 15.54
C ALA A 51 -2.81 4.37 14.02
N PHE A 52 -3.79 3.64 13.50
CA PHE A 52 -4.13 3.63 12.07
C PHE A 52 -4.69 4.99 11.60
N GLN A 53 -5.58 5.61 12.39
CA GLN A 53 -6.06 6.97 12.13
C GLN A 53 -4.91 7.98 12.17
N SER A 54 -4.02 7.87 13.15
CA SER A 54 -2.82 8.70 13.20
C SER A 54 -1.94 8.45 11.97
N GLY A 55 -1.79 7.21 11.51
CA GLY A 55 -1.10 6.86 10.27
C GLY A 55 -1.69 7.49 9.00
N LEU A 56 -3.01 7.65 8.98
CA LEU A 56 -3.75 8.25 7.87
C LEU A 56 -3.75 9.78 7.89
N ALA A 57 -3.63 10.41 9.07
CA ALA A 57 -3.65 11.85 9.23
C ALA A 57 -2.25 12.48 9.28
N ASP A 58 -1.29 11.80 9.89
CA ASP A 58 -0.02 12.40 10.28
C ASP A 58 0.91 12.63 9.08
N ALA A 59 1.56 13.80 9.04
CA ALA A 59 2.37 14.25 7.89
C ALA A 59 3.59 13.36 7.66
N ARG A 60 4.08 12.69 8.70
CA ARG A 60 5.19 11.73 8.66
C ARG A 60 4.94 10.58 7.68
N TYR A 61 3.68 10.18 7.49
CA TYR A 61 3.29 9.10 6.60
C TYR A 61 2.87 9.56 5.21
N ALA A 62 2.84 10.88 4.95
CA ALA A 62 2.35 11.43 3.68
C ALA A 62 3.10 10.87 2.46
N GLY A 63 4.43 10.74 2.53
CA GLY A 63 5.22 10.15 1.45
C GLY A 63 4.91 8.68 1.17
N GLN A 64 4.62 7.89 2.21
CA GLN A 64 4.22 6.49 2.06
C GLN A 64 2.80 6.37 1.50
N ARG A 65 1.88 7.23 1.96
CA ARG A 65 0.52 7.33 1.42
C ARG A 65 0.52 7.70 -0.06
N LEU A 66 1.36 8.65 -0.48
CA LEU A 66 1.51 9.03 -1.89
C LEU A 66 2.10 7.90 -2.73
N GLY A 67 3.10 7.17 -2.21
CA GLY A 67 3.65 6.00 -2.90
C GLY A 67 2.61 4.88 -3.10
N ILE A 68 1.84 4.57 -2.05
CA ILE A 68 0.74 3.59 -2.10
C ILE A 68 -0.35 4.07 -3.07
N ALA A 69 -0.79 5.32 -2.96
CA ALA A 69 -1.81 5.91 -3.84
C ALA A 69 -1.36 5.93 -5.30
N GLY A 70 -0.10 6.29 -5.57
CA GLY A 70 0.48 6.27 -6.91
C GLY A 70 0.49 4.85 -7.51
N CYS A 71 0.91 3.85 -6.72
CA CYS A 71 0.84 2.45 -7.16
C CYS A 71 -0.60 2.00 -7.43
N THR A 72 -1.55 2.37 -6.57
CA THR A 72 -2.97 2.09 -6.79
C THR A 72 -3.48 2.71 -8.08
N ILE A 73 -3.15 3.98 -8.36
CA ILE A 73 -3.56 4.67 -9.60
C ILE A 73 -2.99 3.96 -10.82
N ILE A 74 -1.70 3.57 -10.78
CA ILE A 74 -1.05 2.86 -11.89
C ILE A 74 -1.73 1.50 -12.12
N LEU A 75 -2.01 0.74 -11.06
CA LEU A 75 -2.70 -0.55 -11.16
C LEU A 75 -4.14 -0.40 -11.68
N LEU A 76 -4.87 0.63 -11.24
CA LEU A 76 -6.23 0.89 -11.69
C LEU A 76 -6.25 1.30 -13.17
N ALA A 77 -5.33 2.18 -13.57
CA ALA A 77 -5.17 2.61 -14.94
C ALA A 77 -4.78 1.44 -15.86
N SER A 78 -3.85 0.58 -15.42
CA SER A 78 -3.46 -0.61 -16.20
C SER A 78 -4.61 -1.62 -16.32
N ALA A 79 -5.40 -1.79 -15.26
CA ALA A 79 -6.57 -2.66 -15.26
C ALA A 79 -7.66 -2.16 -16.22
N MET A 80 -7.89 -0.84 -16.33
CA MET A 80 -8.80 -0.27 -17.32
C MET A 80 -8.29 -0.36 -18.76
N LEU A 81 -6.97 -0.38 -18.94
CA LEU A 81 -6.34 -0.50 -20.25
C LEU A 81 -6.34 -1.93 -20.79
N ALA A 82 -6.33 -2.93 -19.89
CA ALA A 82 -6.34 -4.35 -20.25
C ALA A 82 -7.50 -4.78 -21.17
N PRO A 83 -8.79 -4.44 -20.91
CA PRO A 83 -9.90 -4.81 -21.79
C PRO A 83 -9.89 -4.09 -23.14
N LEU A 84 -9.19 -2.94 -23.27
CA LEU A 84 -9.00 -2.25 -24.56
C LEU A 84 -7.94 -2.92 -25.45
N LEU A 85 -7.07 -3.75 -24.87
CA LEU A 85 -5.97 -4.44 -25.54
C LEU A 85 -6.24 -5.94 -25.78
N MET A 86 -7.37 -6.46 -25.27
CA MET A 86 -7.89 -7.80 -25.52
C MET A 86 -8.69 -7.84 -26.82
#